data_AF-A0AAV5T2E4-F1
#
_entry.id   AF-A0AAV5T2E4-F1
#
_cell.length_a   1.000
_cell.length_b   1.000
_cell.length_c   1.000
_cell.angle_alpha   90.00
_cell.angle_beta   90.00
_cell.angle_gamma   90.00
#
_symmetry.space_group_name_H-M   'P 1'
#
loop_
_entity.id
_entity.type
_entity.pdbx_description
1 polymer ?
#
loop_
_entity_poly.entity_id
_entity_poly.type
_entity_poly.pdbx_seq_one_letter_code
_entity_poly.pdbx_strand_id
1 'polypeptide(L)' 'QDEKLKDEKSITDEVKYKSYYHGLIGKKGADEFLKKEGDFIIRKTEHTSGVIVLVICVKAEDKVRNLHHQY' A
#
# COMPACT_ATOMS: atom_id res chain seq x y z
N GLN A 1 15.31 13.77 -11.80
CA GLN A 1 14.99 12.55 -12.60
C GLN A 1 15.23 11.27 -11.80
N ASP A 2 15.99 11.32 -10.69
CA ASP A 2 16.31 10.17 -9.84
C ASP A 2 15.19 9.61 -8.95
N GLU A 3 14.22 10.43 -8.53
CA GLU A 3 13.16 9.97 -7.62
C GLU A 3 12.20 8.96 -8.25
N LYS A 4 11.82 9.15 -9.53
CA LYS A 4 10.99 8.18 -10.26
C LYS A 4 11.64 6.79 -10.34
N LEU A 5 12.96 6.75 -10.54
CA LEU A 5 13.73 5.51 -10.64
C LEU A 5 13.88 4.79 -9.28
N LYS A 6 13.88 5.54 -8.18
CA LYS A 6 13.94 4.97 -6.82
C LYS A 6 12.60 4.36 -6.42
N ASP A 7 11.50 4.99 -6.80
CA ASP A 7 10.15 4.48 -6.58
C ASP A 7 9.90 3.17 -7.32
N GLU A 8 10.39 3.01 -8.54
CA GLU A 8 10.21 1.74 -9.27
C GLU A 8 10.98 0.56 -8.66
N LYS A 9 12.06 0.82 -7.91
CA LYS A 9 12.87 -0.23 -7.27
C LYS A 9 12.29 -0.78 -5.97
N SER A 10 11.28 -0.14 -5.38
CA SER A 10 10.72 -0.57 -4.09
C SER A 10 9.73 -1.73 -4.19
N ILE A 11 9.38 -2.15 -5.42
CA ILE A 11 8.41 -3.22 -5.70
C ILE A 11 8.93 -4.06 -6.86
N THR A 12 8.94 -5.38 -6.69
CA THR A 12 9.33 -6.32 -7.73
C THR A 12 8.18 -6.58 -8.71
N ASP A 13 8.51 -7.06 -9.92
CA ASP A 13 7.51 -7.44 -10.92
C ASP A 13 6.54 -8.53 -10.41
N GLU A 14 7.00 -9.38 -9.50
CA GLU A 14 6.18 -10.42 -8.86
C GLU A 14 5.01 -9.85 -8.06
N VAL A 15 5.11 -8.61 -7.58
CA VAL A 15 4.07 -7.89 -6.82
C VAL A 15 3.40 -6.83 -7.70
N LYS A 16 4.17 -6.14 -8.57
CA LYS A 16 3.71 -5.01 -9.40
C LYS A 16 2.48 -5.34 -10.25
N TYR A 17 2.40 -6.57 -10.76
CA TYR A 17 1.33 -7.01 -11.65
C TYR A 17 0.23 -7.82 -10.93
N LYS A 18 0.25 -7.88 -9.60
CA LYS A 18 -0.75 -8.61 -8.83
C LYS A 18 -1.95 -7.73 -8.53
N SER A 19 -3.12 -8.34 -8.53
CA SER A 19 -4.39 -7.64 -8.27
C SER A 19 -4.48 -7.01 -6.89
N TYR A 20 -3.68 -7.48 -5.93
CA TYR A 20 -3.63 -6.93 -4.58
C TYR A 20 -2.67 -5.73 -4.46
N TYR A 21 -1.92 -5.35 -5.49
CA TYR A 21 -1.07 -4.17 -5.47
C TYR A 21 -1.73 -3.00 -6.19
N HIS A 22 -1.91 -1.87 -5.49
CA HIS A 22 -2.69 -0.73 -5.98
C HIS A 22 -1.86 0.54 -6.22
N GLY A 23 -0.53 0.46 -6.14
CA GLY A 23 0.33 1.63 -6.35
C GLY A 23 0.13 2.71 -5.27
N LEU A 24 0.25 3.98 -5.66
CA LEU A 24 0.11 5.12 -4.75
C LEU A 24 -1.37 5.45 -4.54
N ILE A 25 -1.93 5.02 -3.41
CA ILE A 25 -3.31 5.35 -3.02
C ILE A 25 -3.35 5.80 -1.57
N GLY A 26 -4.17 6.80 -1.27
CA GLY A 26 -4.36 7.32 0.08
C GLY A 26 -5.22 6.39 0.95
N LYS A 27 -5.32 6.70 2.25
CA LYS A 27 -6.07 5.90 3.23
C LYS A 27 -7.55 5.70 2.82
N LYS A 28 -8.24 6.76 2.40
CA LYS A 28 -9.64 6.69 1.98
C LYS A 28 -9.86 5.75 0.78
N GLY A 29 -8.91 5.72 -0.15
CA GLY A 29 -8.98 4.82 -1.31
C GLY A 29 -8.85 3.35 -0.90
N ALA A 30 -8.07 3.03 0.13
CA ALA A 30 -7.93 1.67 0.63
C ALA A 30 -9.26 1.09 1.15
N ASP A 31 -10.05 1.91 1.86
CA ASP A 31 -11.32 1.49 2.44
C ASP A 31 -12.34 1.02 1.39
N GLU A 32 -12.25 1.52 0.15
CA GLU A 32 -13.15 1.12 -0.96
C GLU A 32 -12.88 -0.29 -1.49
N PHE A 33 -11.65 -0.79 -1.33
CA PHE A 33 -11.25 -2.14 -1.76
C PHE A 33 -11.50 -3.21 -0.69
N LEU A 34 -11.63 -2.81 0.58
CA LEU A 34 -11.63 -3.70 1.74
C LEU A 34 -13.06 -3.93 2.27
N LYS A 35 -13.82 -4.77 1.56
CA LYS A 35 -15.27 -4.94 1.76
C LYS A 35 -15.61 -6.04 2.75
N LYS A 36 -14.81 -7.12 2.77
CA LYS A 36 -15.03 -8.32 3.57
C LYS A 36 -13.87 -8.53 4.53
N GLU A 37 -14.17 -9.19 5.65
CA GLU A 37 -13.16 -9.63 6.60
C GLU A 37 -12.08 -10.47 5.88
N GLY A 38 -10.81 -10.15 6.13
CA GLY A 38 -9.67 -10.79 5.49
C GLY A 38 -9.26 -10.20 4.14
N ASP A 39 -10.05 -9.28 3.55
CA ASP A 39 -9.60 -8.55 2.35
C ASP A 39 -8.31 -7.80 2.68
N PHE A 40 -7.36 -7.79 1.74
CA PHE A 40 -6.12 -7.06 1.90
C PHE A 40 -5.65 -6.44 0.59
N ILE A 41 -4.88 -5.37 0.72
CA ILE A 41 -4.16 -4.73 -0.38
C ILE A 41 -2.77 -4.30 0.05
N ILE A 42 -1.88 -4.13 -0.91
CA ILE A 42 -0.57 -3.50 -0.77
C ILE A 42 -0.61 -2.18 -1.51
N ARG A 43 -0.24 -1.10 -0.82
CA ARG A 43 -0.19 0.24 -1.38
C ARG A 43 1.06 0.98 -0.99
N LYS A 44 1.42 1.96 -1.81
CA LYS A 44 2.34 3.03 -1.45
C LYS A 44 1.56 4.16 -0.81
N THR A 45 2.16 4.81 0.18
CA THR A 45 1.60 6.00 0.83
C THR A 45 2.70 6.92 1.27
N GLU A 46 2.42 8.20 1.33
CA GLU A 46 3.26 9.17 2.01
C GLU A 46 3.04 9.03 3.52
N HIS A 47 4.10 8.78 4.29
CA HIS A 47 4.04 8.67 5.76
C HIS A 47 4.38 10.01 6.42
N THR A 48 5.49 10.60 5.99
CA THR A 48 5.90 11.98 6.28
C THR A 48 6.21 12.66 4.96
N SER A 49 6.24 14.00 4.94
CA SER A 49 6.44 14.75 3.69
C SER A 49 7.67 14.26 2.93
N GLY A 50 7.46 13.83 1.68
CA GLY A 50 8.52 13.29 0.79
C GLY A 50 8.95 11.85 1.08
N VAL A 51 8.34 11.15 2.04
CA VAL A 51 8.71 9.76 2.40
C VAL A 51 7.59 8.80 1.98
N ILE A 52 7.82 8.11 0.87
CA ILE A 52 6.93 7.05 0.38
C ILE A 52 7.30 5.71 1.04
N VAL A 53 6.32 5.07 1.64
CA VAL A 53 6.46 3.75 2.27
C VAL A 53 5.43 2.77 1.69
N LEU A 54 5.76 1.48 1.79
CA LEU A 54 4.82 0.41 1.50
C LEU A 54 3.99 0.08 2.75
N VAL A 55 2.69 -0.12 2.57
CA VAL A 55 1.76 -0.47 3.64
C VAL A 55 0.85 -1.61 3.17
N ILE A 56 0.66 -2.60 4.04
CA ILE A 56 -0.38 -3.60 3.88
C ILE A 56 -1.63 -3.09 4.59
N CYS A 57 -2.74 -2.99 3.88
CA CYS A 57 -4.03 -2.67 4.48
C CYS A 57 -4.88 -3.92 4.52
N VAL A 58 -5.49 -4.22 5.65
CA VAL A 58 -6.33 -5.42 5.83
C VAL A 58 -7.64 -5.04 6.54
N LYS A 59 -8.75 -5.61 6.10
CA LYS A 59 -10.02 -5.58 6.85
C LYS A 59 -9.96 -6.65 7.92
N ALA A 60 -9.89 -6.24 9.17
CA ALA A 60 -9.85 -7.13 10.31
C ALA A 60 -10.73 -6.58 11.44
N GLU A 61 -11.59 -7.42 12.01
CA GLU A 61 -12.55 -7.08 13.07
C GLU A 61 -13.44 -5.90 12.66
N ASP A 62 -13.96 -5.93 11.42
CA ASP A 62 -14.76 -4.88 10.81
C ASP A 62 -14.07 -3.50 10.71
N LYS A 63 -12.74 -3.45 10.85
CA LYS A 63 -11.94 -2.22 10.73
C LYS A 63 -10.82 -2.39 9.71
N VAL A 64 -10.50 -1.31 9.00
CA VAL A 64 -9.30 -1.28 8.16
C VAL A 64 -8.08 -0.99 9.04
N ARG A 65 -7.16 -1.95 9.07
CA ARG A 65 -5.88 -1.86 9.78
C ARG A 65 -4.75 -1.67 8.78
N ASN A 66 -3.79 -0.82 9.13
CA ASN A 66 -2.61 -0.56 8.30
C ASN A 66 -1.39 -1.15 9.01
N LEU A 67 -0.70 -2.06 8.34
CA LEU A 67 0.55 -2.66 8.80
C LEU A 67 1.70 -1.91 8.14
N HIS A 68 2.40 -1.13 8.94
CA HIS A 68 3.58 -0.38 8.54
C HIS A 68 4.81 -1.19 8.93
N HIS A 69 5.75 -1.37 8.00
CA HIS A 69 7.07 -1.88 8.35
C HIS A 69 7.87 -0.71 8.94
N GLN A 70 8.00 -0.66 10.27
CA GLN A 70 8.87 0.28 10.96
C GLN A 70 10.26 -0.36 11.13
N TYR A 71 11.30 0.34 10.67
CA TYR A 71 12.67 0.13 11.12
C TYR A 71 12.97 1.13 12.24
#